data_AF-J5WFW8-F1
#
_entry.id   AF-J5WFW8-F1
#
_cell.length_a   1.000
_cell.length_b   1.000
_cell.length_c   1.000
_cell.angle_alpha   90.00
_cell.angle_beta   90.00
_cell.angle_gamma   90.00
#
_symmetry.space_group_name_H-M   'P 1'
#
loop_
_entity.id
_entity.type
_entity.pdbx_description
1 polymer ?
#
loop_
_entity_poly.entity_id
_entity_poly.type
_entity_poly.pdbx_seq_one_letter_code
_entity_poly.pdbx_strand_id
1 'polypeptide(L)' 'MAKFKLNRSGVRELLRSDGIMEECSRHAKRIQNRCGDGYEVTTHVGKNRVNASVHAKTIKARKDNSKNNTLLKAMKG' A
#
# COMPACT_ATOMS: atom_id res chain seq x y z
N MET A 1 -25.53 -30.91 -0.27
CA MET A 1 -24.77 -29.69 0.09
C MET A 1 -24.47 -28.91 -1.18
N ALA A 2 -24.83 -27.63 -1.25
CA ALA A 2 -24.52 -26.80 -2.41
C ALA A 2 -23.04 -26.36 -2.38
N LYS A 3 -22.33 -26.46 -3.51
CA LYS A 3 -20.92 -26.05 -3.63
C LYS A 3 -20.85 -24.57 -3.98
N PHE A 4 -20.32 -23.75 -3.08
CA PHE A 4 -20.05 -22.35 -3.35
C PHE A 4 -18.95 -22.21 -4.40
N LYS A 5 -19.21 -21.43 -5.46
CA LYS A 5 -18.22 -21.10 -6.50
C LYS A 5 -18.03 -19.58 -6.55
N LEU A 6 -16.80 -19.13 -6.31
CA LEU A 6 -16.48 -17.71 -6.30
C LEU A 6 -16.58 -17.11 -7.70
N ASN A 7 -17.27 -15.97 -7.83
CA ASN A 7 -17.28 -15.17 -9.04
C ASN A 7 -15.91 -14.47 -9.22
N ARG A 8 -15.02 -15.08 -10.01
CA ARG A 8 -13.66 -14.60 -10.22
C ARG A 8 -13.60 -13.24 -10.94
N SER A 9 -14.51 -12.97 -11.87
CA SER A 9 -14.55 -11.67 -12.56
C SER A 9 -15.02 -10.58 -11.60
N GLY A 10 -16.12 -10.82 -10.87
CA GLY A 10 -16.64 -9.86 -9.89
C GLY A 10 -15.64 -9.54 -8.77
N VAL A 11 -14.89 -10.54 -8.29
CA VAL A 11 -13.82 -10.29 -7.31
C VAL A 11 -12.70 -9.43 -7.90
N ARG A 12 -12.33 -9.63 -9.16
CA ARG A 12 -11.29 -8.81 -9.81
C ARG A 12 -11.75 -7.36 -9.99
N GLU A 13 -13.02 -7.16 -10.36
CA GLU A 13 -13.62 -5.84 -10.46
C GLU A 13 -13.60 -5.12 -9.11
N LEU A 14 -14.07 -5.80 -8.05
CA LEU A 14 -14.01 -5.29 -6.68
C LEU A 14 -12.58 -4.90 -6.28
N LEU A 15 -11.59 -5.78 -6.51
CA LEU A 15 -10.20 -5.54 -6.14
C LEU A 15 -9.51 -4.41 -6.92
N ARG A 16 -10.12 -3.94 -8.02
CA ARG A 16 -9.64 -2.78 -8.81
C ARG A 16 -10.44 -1.50 -8.54
N SER A 17 -11.46 -1.57 -7.69
CA SER A 17 -12.35 -0.43 -7.40
C SER A 17 -11.64 0.68 -6.62
N ASP A 18 -12.19 1.89 -6.74
CA ASP A 18 -11.68 3.07 -6.03
C ASP A 18 -11.78 2.93 -4.50
N GLY A 19 -12.82 2.25 -3.99
CA GLY A 19 -12.93 1.98 -2.55
C GLY A 19 -11.78 1.12 -2.01
N ILE A 20 -11.34 0.11 -2.78
CA ILE A 20 -10.15 -0.68 -2.41
C ILE A 20 -8.87 0.16 -2.53
N MET A 21 -8.78 1.04 -3.53
CA MET A 21 -7.66 1.97 -3.65
C MET A 21 -7.55 2.94 -2.47
N GLU A 22 -8.68 3.49 -2.03
CA GLU A 22 -8.75 4.38 -0.88
C GLU A 22 -8.32 3.66 0.40
N GLU A 23 -8.80 2.43 0.61
CA GLU A 23 -8.38 1.61 1.74
C GLU A 23 -6.88 1.31 1.72
N CYS A 24 -6.34 0.83 0.58
CA CYS A 24 -4.89 0.63 0.44
C CYS A 24 -4.10 1.93 0.71
N SER A 25 -4.59 3.07 0.21
CA SER A 25 -3.98 4.38 0.44
C SER A 25 -4.02 4.79 1.91
N ARG A 26 -5.12 4.52 2.61
CA ARG A 26 -5.30 4.79 4.04
C ARG A 26 -4.27 4.01 4.87
N HIS A 27 -4.06 2.73 4.56
CA HIS A 27 -3.01 1.92 5.17
C HIS A 27 -1.61 2.48 4.88
N ALA A 28 -1.32 2.82 3.62
CA ALA A 28 -0.03 3.37 3.23
C ALA A 28 0.27 4.74 3.88
N LYS A 29 -0.72 5.64 3.97
CA LYS A 29 -0.60 6.95 4.64
C LYS A 29 -0.29 6.79 6.13
N ARG A 30 -0.87 5.81 6.82
CA ARG A 30 -0.50 5.52 8.23
C ARG A 30 0.97 5.12 8.38
N ILE A 31 1.51 4.36 7.44
CA ILE A 31 2.93 4.00 7.44
C ILE A 31 3.78 5.24 7.15
N GLN A 32 3.45 6.03 6.12
CA GLN A 32 4.13 7.27 5.77
C GLN A 32 4.22 8.24 6.97
N ASN A 33 3.10 8.43 7.69
CA ASN A 33 3.05 9.31 8.86
C ASN A 33 4.00 8.86 9.99
N ARG A 34 4.28 7.56 10.09
CA ARG A 34 5.28 7.03 11.06
C ARG A 34 6.73 7.22 10.59
N CYS A 35 6.96 7.40 9.29
CA CYS A 35 8.30 7.60 8.73
C CYS A 35 8.78 9.06 8.76
N GLY A 36 7.84 10.01 8.72
CA GLY A 36 8.14 11.45 8.68
C GLY A 36 8.40 11.99 7.27
N ASP A 37 9.09 13.13 7.20
CA ASP A 37 9.22 13.91 5.95
C ASP A 37 10.04 13.19 4.87
N GLY A 38 9.62 13.39 3.62
CA GLY A 38 10.34 12.92 2.44
C GLY A 38 10.07 11.47 2.04
N TYR A 39 9.12 10.80 2.70
CA TYR A 39 8.49 9.57 2.25
C TYR A 39 7.20 9.88 1.48
N GLU A 40 6.89 9.07 0.47
CA GLU A 40 5.77 9.28 -0.45
C GLU A 40 4.94 8.01 -0.59
N VAL A 41 3.62 8.19 -0.67
CA VAL A 41 2.66 7.13 -1.03
C VAL A 41 2.37 7.20 -2.51
N THR A 42 2.43 6.06 -3.20
CA THR A 42 1.95 5.93 -4.59
C THR A 42 0.92 4.81 -4.69
N THR A 43 -0.02 4.95 -5.61
CA THR A 43 -1.03 3.92 -5.91
C THR A 43 -0.91 3.46 -7.35
N HIS A 44 -1.28 2.20 -7.60
CA HIS A 44 -1.31 1.65 -8.95
C HIS A 44 -2.33 0.51 -9.05
N VAL A 45 -3.16 0.56 -10.09
CA VAL A 45 -4.10 -0.53 -10.41
C VAL A 45 -3.40 -1.51 -11.35
N GLY A 46 -2.98 -2.65 -10.80
CA GLY A 46 -2.33 -3.71 -11.58
C GLY A 46 -3.33 -4.64 -12.28
N LYS A 47 -2.81 -5.71 -12.90
CA LYS A 47 -3.63 -6.68 -13.65
C LYS A 47 -4.76 -7.31 -12.83
N ASN A 48 -4.68 -7.43 -11.51
CA ASN A 48 -5.74 -8.09 -10.74
C ASN A 48 -6.27 -7.29 -9.55
N ARG A 49 -5.54 -6.26 -9.10
CA ARG A 49 -5.82 -5.55 -7.86
C ARG A 49 -5.11 -4.20 -7.82
N VAL A 50 -5.57 -3.33 -6.94
CA VAL A 50 -4.84 -2.13 -6.55
C VAL A 50 -3.68 -2.48 -5.61
N ASN A 51 -2.58 -1.75 -5.73
CA ASN A 51 -1.50 -1.71 -4.76
C ASN A 51 -1.28 -0.26 -4.31
N ALA A 52 -0.88 -0.08 -3.05
CA ALA A 52 -0.33 1.18 -2.55
C ALA A 52 1.05 0.92 -1.94
N SER A 53 2.00 1.79 -2.23
CA SER A 53 3.40 1.66 -1.84
C SER A 53 3.86 2.89 -1.07
N VAL A 54 4.69 2.71 -0.05
CA VAL A 54 5.39 3.79 0.65
C VAL A 54 6.87 3.68 0.34
N HIS A 55 7.50 4.77 -0.08
CA HIS A 55 8.91 4.77 -0.45
C HIS A 55 9.61 6.07 -0.06
N ALA A 56 10.93 5.99 0.15
CA ALA A 56 11.77 7.15 0.44
C ALA A 56 12.04 7.95 -0.85
N LYS A 57 11.36 9.09 -0.99
CA LYS A 57 11.46 9.94 -2.18
C LYS A 57 12.71 10.80 -2.17
N THR A 58 13.00 11.44 -1.03
CA THR A 58 14.12 12.39 -0.90
C THR A 58 15.43 11.68 -0.54
N ILE A 59 16.57 12.30 -0.87
CA ILE A 59 17.90 11.82 -0.47
C ILE A 59 18.01 11.69 1.06
N LYS A 60 17.44 12.66 1.79
CA LYS A 60 17.38 12.66 3.26
C LYS A 60 16.61 11.44 3.78
N ALA A 61 15.42 11.17 3.24
CA ALA A 61 14.61 10.01 3.61
C ALA A 61 15.28 8.69 3.26
N ARG A 62 16.00 8.60 2.12
CA ARG A 62 16.75 7.39 1.75
C ARG A 62 17.88 7.11 2.74
N LYS A 63 18.63 8.14 3.14
CA LYS A 63 19.69 8.04 4.13
C LYS A 63 19.14 7.67 5.51
N ASP A 64 18.03 8.28 5.92
CA ASP A 64 17.31 7.93 7.14
C ASP A 64 16.88 6.46 7.12
N ASN A 65 16.15 6.03 6.10
CA ASN A 65 15.67 4.66 5.98
C ASN A 65 16.81 3.64 6.03
N SER A 66 17.90 3.90 5.32
CA SER A 66 19.08 3.01 5.28
C SER A 66 19.79 2.90 6.63
N LYS A 67 19.82 3.98 7.43
CA LYS A 67 20.47 3.97 8.75
C LYS A 67 19.58 3.40 9.84
N ASN A 68 18.29 3.70 9.79
CA ASN A 68 17.37 3.50 10.90
C ASN A 68 16.37 2.36 10.66
N ASN A 69 16.33 1.78 9.45
CA ASN A 69 15.32 0.82 9.01
C ASN A 69 13.89 1.38 9.17
N THR A 70 13.72 2.67 8.86
CA THR A 70 12.50 3.43 9.15
C THR A 70 11.25 2.80 8.54
N LEU A 71 11.26 2.42 7.25
CA LEU A 71 10.11 1.75 6.62
C LEU A 71 9.81 0.39 7.24
N LEU A 72 10.85 -0.39 7.56
CA LEU A 72 10.67 -1.71 8.18
C LEU A 72 10.03 -1.60 9.57
N LYS A 73 10.52 -0.65 10.38
CA LYS A 73 9.97 -0.37 11.71
C LYS A 73 8.56 0.22 11.62
N ALA A 74 8.33 1.12 10.67
CA ALA A 74 7.03 1.70 10.40
C ALA A 74 6.04 0.70 9.77
N MET A 75 6.48 -0.45 9.28
CA MET A 75 5.59 -1.51 8.80
C MET A 75 5.12 -2.42 9.93
N LYS A 76 5.95 -2.64 10.97
CA LYS A 76 5.58 -3.43 12.14
C LYS A 76 4.49 -2.69 12.95
N GLY A 77 3.27 -3.19 12.85
CA GLY A 77 2.18 -3.01 13.81
C GLY A 77 1.82 -4.37 14.37
#